data_AF-A0A1C3E7A2-F1
#
_entry.id   AF-A0A1C3E7A2-F1
#
_cell.length_a   1.000
_cell.length_b   1.000
_cell.length_c   1.000
_cell.angle_alpha   90.00
_cell.angle_beta   90.00
_cell.angle_gamma   90.00
#
_symmetry.space_group_name_H-M   'P 1'
#
loop_
_entity.id
_entity.type
_entity.pdbx_description
1 polymer ?
#
loop_
_entity_poly.entity_id
_entity_poly.type
_entity_poly.pdbx_seq_one_letter_code
_entity_poly.pdbx_strand_id
1 'polypeptide(L)'
;MVAKVRILTKAPRVDQQENQPLPEVGAFQINKLRRRPTIDFYPWCAVEVNDSDSPSGEPVNRDPLALAHFYQSLLDSNVVDSRAALARYLGVSRARVTQVLNRLKR
;
A
#
# COMPACT_ATOMS: atom_id res chain seq x y z
N MET A 1 1.09 -13.61 -51.14
CA MET A 1 1.19 -14.84 -50.33
C MET A 1 -0.12 -14.99 -49.55
N VAL A 2 -0.90 -16.03 -49.86
CA VAL A 2 -2.25 -16.24 -49.29
C VAL A 2 -2.13 -17.08 -48.02
N ALA A 3 -2.66 -16.58 -46.90
CA ALA A 3 -2.69 -17.31 -45.64
C ALA A 3 -3.66 -18.49 -45.75
N LYS A 4 -3.14 -19.72 -45.58
CA LYS A 4 -3.94 -20.95 -45.54
C LYS A 4 -4.63 -21.03 -44.17
N VAL A 5 -5.90 -20.66 -44.11
CA VAL A 5 -6.75 -20.93 -42.94
C VAL A 5 -7.03 -22.43 -42.91
N ARG A 6 -6.47 -23.13 -41.91
CA ARG A 6 -6.80 -24.53 -41.63
C ARG A 6 -8.06 -24.56 -40.78
N ILE A 7 -9.19 -24.85 -41.40
CA ILE A 7 -10.44 -25.12 -40.68
C ILE A 7 -10.29 -26.52 -40.07
N LEU A 8 -10.10 -26.60 -38.75
CA LEU A 8 -10.15 -27.86 -38.00
C LEU A 8 -11.61 -28.32 -37.90
N THR A 9 -11.99 -29.32 -38.68
CA THR A 9 -13.35 -29.89 -38.71
C THR A 9 -13.61 -30.93 -37.63
N LYS A 10 -12.69 -31.12 -36.69
CA LYS A 10 -12.78 -32.13 -35.63
C LYS A 10 -12.29 -31.56 -34.30
N ALA A 11 -13.05 -31.81 -33.23
CA ALA A 11 -12.66 -31.40 -31.88
C ALA A 11 -11.32 -32.06 -31.49
N PRO A 12 -10.37 -31.31 -30.93
CA PRO A 12 -9.06 -31.85 -30.54
C PRO A 12 -9.24 -32.91 -29.46
N ARG A 13 -8.64 -34.09 -29.65
CA ARG A 13 -8.63 -35.17 -28.66
C ARG A 13 -7.35 -35.09 -27.83
N VAL A 14 -7.52 -35.20 -26.52
CA VAL A 14 -6.49 -35.01 -25.47
C VAL A 14 -5.26 -35.89 -25.69
N ASP A 15 -5.44 -37.02 -26.36
CA ASP A 15 -4.47 -38.10 -26.53
C ASP A 15 -3.36 -37.78 -27.57
N GLN A 16 -3.45 -36.67 -28.31
CA GLN A 16 -2.53 -36.32 -29.40
C GLN A 16 -1.66 -35.07 -29.15
N GLN A 17 -1.76 -34.43 -27.99
CA GLN A 17 -0.93 -33.28 -27.64
C GLN A 17 -0.19 -33.56 -26.33
N GLU A 18 1.15 -33.50 -26.36
CA GLU A 18 1.92 -33.33 -25.12
C GLU A 18 1.38 -32.09 -24.39
N ASN A 19 1.23 -32.19 -23.06
CA ASN A 19 0.84 -31.09 -22.19
C ASN A 19 1.92 -29.98 -22.28
N GLN A 20 1.82 -29.13 -23.29
CA GLN A 20 2.62 -27.92 -23.38
C GLN A 20 1.94 -26.89 -22.49
N PRO A 21 2.56 -26.43 -21.40
CA PRO A 21 2.07 -25.26 -20.70
C PRO A 21 2.15 -24.11 -21.70
N LEU A 22 1.00 -23.63 -22.18
CA LEU A 22 0.94 -22.35 -22.87
C LEU A 22 1.51 -21.32 -21.89
N PRO A 23 2.59 -20.58 -22.22
CA PRO A 23 3.06 -19.51 -21.35
C PRO A 23 1.99 -18.42 -21.35
N GLU A 24 1.11 -18.44 -20.35
CA GLU A 24 0.14 -17.37 -20.12
C GLU A 24 0.89 -16.12 -19.66
N VAL A 25 1.08 -15.19 -20.58
CA VAL A 25 1.64 -13.85 -20.29
C VAL A 25 0.51 -13.00 -19.71
N GLY A 26 0.33 -13.07 -18.39
CA GLY A 26 -0.63 -12.26 -17.63
C GLY A 26 0.07 -11.18 -16.81
N ALA A 27 -0.61 -10.05 -16.60
CA ALA A 27 -0.20 -9.04 -15.63
C ALA A 27 -0.83 -9.37 -14.27
N PHE A 28 -0.02 -9.40 -13.21
CA PHE A 28 -0.49 -9.61 -11.83
C PHE A 28 -0.09 -8.42 -10.96
N GLN A 29 -0.93 -8.10 -9.97
CA GLN A 29 -0.63 -7.07 -8.97
C GLN A 29 -0.60 -7.70 -7.57
N ILE A 30 0.45 -7.38 -6.79
CA ILE A 30 0.57 -7.84 -5.40
C ILE A 30 0.21 -6.68 -4.48
N ASN A 31 -0.94 -6.77 -3.81
CA ASN A 31 -1.37 -5.78 -2.84
C ASN A 31 -1.00 -6.21 -1.42
N LYS A 32 -0.25 -5.35 -0.71
CA LYS A 32 0.07 -5.40 0.72
C LYS A 32 1.04 -6.51 1.18
N LEU A 33 2.34 -6.24 1.06
CA LEU A 33 3.44 -7.09 1.58
C LEU A 33 3.44 -7.38 3.10
N ARG A 34 2.62 -6.67 3.90
CA ARG A 34 2.62 -6.77 5.38
C ARG A 34 1.42 -7.51 5.98
N ARG A 35 0.52 -8.04 5.15
CA ARG A 35 -0.55 -8.98 5.53
C ARG A 35 -0.54 -10.13 4.52
N ARG A 36 -1.32 -11.20 4.77
CA ARG A 36 -1.44 -12.33 3.82
C ARG A 36 -1.67 -11.76 2.41
N PRO A 37 -0.77 -12.04 1.43
CA PRO A 37 -0.84 -11.40 0.13
C PRO A 37 -2.10 -11.87 -0.60
N THR A 38 -2.89 -10.91 -1.09
CA THR A 38 -3.98 -11.17 -2.03
C THR A 38 -3.41 -10.92 -3.42
N ILE A 39 -3.45 -11.95 -4.27
CA ILE A 39 -3.00 -11.89 -5.67
C ILE A 39 -4.26 -11.86 -6.52
N ASP A 40 -4.46 -10.74 -7.20
CA ASP A 40 -5.57 -10.56 -8.13
C ASP A 40 -5.05 -10.80 -9.56
N PHE A 41 -5.73 -11.69 -10.28
CA PHE A 41 -5.45 -12.00 -11.69
C PHE A 41 -6.46 -11.27 -12.56
N TYR A 42 -5.97 -10.47 -13.51
CA TYR A 42 -6.82 -9.70 -14.42
C TYR A 42 -6.82 -10.32 -15.83
N PRO A 43 -7.99 -10.43 -16.50
CA PRO A 43 -8.06 -10.78 -17.91
C PRO A 43 -7.35 -9.73 -18.78
N TRP A 44 -7.02 -10.11 -20.02
CA TRP A 44 -6.29 -9.35 -21.07
C TRP A 44 -6.90 -7.97 -21.44
N CYS A 45 -6.96 -7.05 -20.49
CA CYS A 45 -7.17 -5.63 -20.73
C CYS A 45 -6.00 -4.88 -20.13
N ALA A 46 -5.52 -3.86 -20.84
CA ALA A 46 -4.55 -2.92 -20.28
C ALA A 46 -5.08 -2.47 -18.91
N VAL A 47 -4.29 -2.66 -17.85
CA VAL A 47 -4.61 -2.10 -16.55
C VAL A 47 -4.65 -0.59 -16.76
N GLU A 48 -5.85 -0.03 -16.85
CA GLU A 48 -6.08 1.41 -16.72
C GLU A 48 -5.54 1.75 -15.33
N VAL A 49 -4.31 2.24 -15.27
CA VAL A 49 -3.69 2.74 -14.05
C VAL A 49 -4.53 3.94 -13.66
N ASN A 50 -5.60 3.71 -12.89
CA ASN A 50 -6.34 4.78 -12.25
C ASN A 50 -5.41 5.39 -11.21
N ASP A 51 -4.61 6.38 -11.64
CA ASP A 51 -3.76 7.22 -10.79
C ASP A 51 -4.59 8.07 -9.79
N SER A 52 -5.92 7.99 -9.84
CA SER A 52 -6.83 8.98 -9.28
C SER A 52 -7.16 8.84 -7.79
N ASP A 53 -6.62 7.87 -7.05
CA ASP A 53 -6.88 7.75 -5.59
C ASP A 53 -5.63 7.50 -4.74
N SER A 54 -4.44 7.75 -5.27
CA SER A 54 -3.30 7.98 -4.37
C SER A 54 -3.42 9.42 -3.87
N PRO A 55 -3.52 9.69 -2.56
CA PRO A 55 -3.37 11.06 -2.08
C PRO A 55 -1.97 11.50 -2.47
N SER A 56 -1.88 12.24 -3.57
CA SER A 56 -0.74 12.97 -4.08
C SER A 56 -0.44 14.12 -3.12
N GLY A 57 -0.22 13.80 -1.85
CA GLY A 57 0.50 14.65 -0.95
C GLY A 57 1.96 14.27 -1.10
N GLU A 58 2.80 15.22 -1.48
CA GLU A 58 4.23 15.08 -1.20
C GLU A 58 4.38 14.59 0.24
N PRO A 59 5.26 13.61 0.52
CA PRO A 59 5.49 13.19 1.89
C PRO A 59 6.01 14.40 2.65
N VAL A 60 5.13 15.05 3.42
CA VAL A 60 5.51 16.17 4.28
C VAL A 60 6.62 15.62 5.15
N ASN A 61 7.82 16.18 5.00
CA ASN A 61 8.98 15.79 5.79
C ASN A 61 8.68 16.17 7.25
N ARG A 62 8.08 15.22 7.96
CA ARG A 62 7.70 15.37 9.36
C ARG A 62 8.88 14.92 10.18
N ASP A 63 9.78 15.85 10.49
CA ASP A 63 10.87 15.57 11.41
C ASP A 63 10.28 15.06 12.75
N PRO A 64 10.53 13.80 13.11
CA PRO A 64 10.00 13.20 14.32
C PRO A 64 10.49 13.88 15.61
N LEU A 65 11.64 14.56 15.57
CA LEU A 65 12.20 15.30 16.70
C LEU A 65 11.56 16.68 16.85
N ALA A 66 11.36 17.41 15.75
CA ALA A 66 10.63 18.67 15.76
C ALA A 66 9.24 18.52 16.42
N LEU A 67 8.51 17.44 16.10
CA LEU A 67 7.21 17.15 16.73
C LEU A 67 7.34 16.91 18.24
N ALA A 68 8.41 16.24 18.68
CA ALA A 68 8.63 15.96 20.09
C ALA A 68 8.99 17.22 20.88
N HIS A 69 9.83 18.09 20.31
CA HIS A 69 10.13 19.40 20.89
C HIS A 69 8.90 20.29 20.99
N PHE A 70 8.02 20.28 19.99
CA PHE A 70 6.74 21.00 20.04
C PHE A 70 5.83 20.50 21.18
N TYR A 71 5.75 19.18 21.39
CA TYR A 71 4.96 18.63 22.50
C TYR A 71 5.57 18.99 23.85
N GLN A 72 6.90 19.01 23.93
CA GLN A 72 7.62 19.39 25.14
C GLN A 72 7.43 20.88 25.44
N SER A 73 7.52 21.77 24.43
CA SER A 73 7.32 23.21 24.63
C SER A 73 5.92 23.55 25.14
N LEU A 74 4.88 22.79 24.76
CA LEU A 74 3.52 22.96 25.29
C LEU A 74 3.41 22.59 26.78
N LEU A 75 4.20 21.63 27.23
CA LEU A 75 4.28 21.27 28.65
C LEU A 75 5.11 22.30 29.42
N ASP A 76 6.24 22.72 28.85
CA ASP A 76 7.16 23.68 29.51
C ASP A 76 6.54 25.08 29.64
N SER A 77 5.70 25.47 28.67
CA SER A 77 4.95 26.73 28.69
C SER A 77 3.71 26.69 29.60
N ASN A 78 3.44 25.57 30.30
CA ASN A 78 2.25 25.36 31.13
C ASN A 78 0.91 25.62 30.39
N VAL A 79 0.87 25.52 29.06
CA VAL A 79 -0.38 25.56 28.29
C VAL A 79 -1.25 24.35 28.61
N VAL A 80 -0.63 23.24 29.02
CA VAL A 80 -1.29 22.01 29.44
C VAL A 80 -0.59 21.42 30.66
N ASP A 81 -1.37 21.14 31.71
CA ASP A 81 -0.84 20.70 33.01
C ASP A 81 -0.26 19.28 33.01
N SER A 82 -0.65 18.45 32.03
CA SER A 82 -0.25 17.04 32.01
C SER A 82 -0.25 16.43 30.62
N ARG A 83 0.47 15.32 30.45
CA ARG A 83 0.46 14.52 29.21
C ARG A 83 -0.94 14.05 28.81
N ALA A 84 -1.81 13.82 29.80
CA ALA A 84 -3.20 13.44 29.56
C ALA A 84 -4.04 14.62 29.08
N ALA A 85 -3.75 15.85 29.54
CA ALA A 85 -4.37 17.07 29.05
C ALA A 85 -3.90 17.39 27.63
N LEU A 86 -2.59 17.26 27.36
CA LEU A 86 -2.01 17.41 26.02
C LEU A 86 -2.66 16.48 24.99
N ALA A 87 -2.90 15.22 25.35
CA ALA A 87 -3.57 14.26 24.49
C ALA A 87 -4.99 14.71 24.11
N ARG A 88 -5.77 15.23 25.07
CA ARG A 88 -7.12 15.76 24.82
C ARG A 88 -7.07 17.03 23.98
N TYR A 89 -6.14 17.93 24.29
CA TYR A 89 -5.94 19.20 23.59
C TYR A 89 -5.62 18.99 22.10
N LEU A 90 -4.77 18.01 21.78
CA LEU A 90 -4.38 17.69 20.41
C LEU A 90 -5.30 16.67 19.71
N GLY A 91 -6.30 16.11 20.41
CA GLY A 91 -7.18 15.08 19.86
C GLY A 91 -6.47 13.75 19.53
N VAL A 92 -5.38 13.44 20.24
CA VAL A 92 -4.59 12.22 20.03
C VAL A 92 -4.66 11.28 21.25
N SER A 93 -4.29 10.01 21.06
CA SER A 93 -4.22 9.07 22.18
C SER A 93 -3.07 9.40 23.14
N ARG A 94 -3.22 9.06 24.43
CA ARG A 94 -2.14 9.20 25.42
C ARG A 94 -0.89 8.41 25.01
N ALA A 95 -1.07 7.23 24.42
CA ALA A 95 0.02 6.40 23.93
C ALA A 95 0.82 7.08 22.81
N ARG A 96 0.16 7.89 21.97
CA ARG A 96 0.85 8.67 20.94
C ARG A 96 1.73 9.75 21.56
N VAL A 97 1.22 10.46 22.57
CA VAL A 97 1.99 11.49 23.30
C VAL A 97 3.24 10.90 23.94
N THR A 98 3.12 9.75 24.62
CA THR A 98 4.27 9.09 25.24
C THR A 98 5.29 8.61 24.21
N GLN A 99 4.82 8.03 23.10
CA GLN A 99 5.68 7.59 22.01
C GLN A 99 6.51 8.74 21.44
N VAL A 100 5.88 9.91 21.24
CA VAL A 100 6.54 11.11 20.71
C VAL A 100 7.56 11.64 21.72
N LEU A 101 7.17 11.85 22.98
CA LEU A 101 8.07 12.40 24.01
C LEU A 101 9.24 11.48 24.37
N ASN A 102 9.07 10.16 24.28
CA ASN A 102 10.16 9.21 24.52
C ASN A 102 11.30 9.33 23.51
N ARG A 103 11.08 9.99 22.36
CA ARG A 103 12.15 10.23 21.37
C ARG A 103 13.20 11.23 21.85
N LEU A 104 12.86 12.10 22.81
CA LEU A 104 13.78 13.08 23.40
C LEU A 104 14.66 12.49 24.52
N LYS A 105 14.30 11.30 25.03
CA LYS A 105 15.01 10.65 26.13
C LYS A 105 16.09 9.68 25.68
N ARG A 106 16.22 9.47 24.37
CA ARG A 106 17.06 8.46 23.76
C ARG A 106 18.26 9.13 23.11
#